data_AF-A0A2N7BRN6-F1
#
_entry.id   AF-A0A2N7BRN6-F1
#
_cell.length_a   1.000
_cell.length_b   1.000
_cell.length_c   1.000
_cell.angle_alpha   90.00
_cell.angle_beta   90.00
_cell.angle_gamma   90.00
#
_symmetry.space_group_name_H-M   'P 1'
#
loop_
_entity.id
_entity.type
_entity.pdbx_description
1 polymer ?
#
loop_
_entity_poly.entity_id
_entity_poly.type
_entity_poly.pdbx_seq_one_letter_code
_entity_poly.pdbx_strand_id
1 'polypeptide(L)'
;MDNFQNLIDYSTVDDLKFRIKSLPFSCAIPSRKAEVASVLFNALMNPDNLQSIWNHLSEVQKLALQEAVHNQAGYMDGFVFWSKYQKEPPSTEDWSLYRSRDKDNGDKALSPFFYPDRRYGSSRRIPNDLLAFLKPHVPLPPHFSVPTAIVDGDEIETSETPQYTEAELNVLLNTIKVKKLKVSPKTGQPSKALLNQLCNKLNEPYQKATSLDDESAKSIKAFGWIQILRAALWFKETNGELQINLKKAALQQRHCDVIKQLFLDWKDRSKFDEFSRINQIKGQKGKGQKYFTNVLSRRDACIETLRSCPPEEWVSFDDYLRLMAVEGQFFNITFEPYSLYIGDSTYGRIHDGNFLTNAYSRCLIMEYFATLGIVDIAYVTPESAQDNYYDRWGQYDLDYLSIYDGLKYIRLTKLGAYVLGVVDTYIDVSESTKTSIALLPKNRVQFMQPPTTSERVFLTNYADEVTDQVWQLSGRDLT
;
A
#
# COMPACT_ATOMS: atom_id res chain seq x y z
N MET A 1 -6.07 4.91 -34.96
CA MET A 1 -4.72 4.83 -34.36
C MET A 1 -4.14 6.22 -34.38
N ASP A 2 -3.72 6.75 -33.23
CA ASP A 2 -3.17 8.11 -33.14
C ASP A 2 -1.71 8.13 -33.61
N ASN A 3 -1.54 8.13 -34.93
CA ASN A 3 -0.26 8.22 -35.61
C ASN A 3 0.27 9.66 -35.57
N PHE A 4 1.55 9.87 -35.91
CA PHE A 4 2.22 11.16 -35.87
C PHE A 4 1.39 12.27 -36.54
N GLN A 5 0.86 11.97 -37.73
CA GLN A 5 0.05 12.90 -38.51
C GLN A 5 -1.24 13.36 -37.79
N ASN A 6 -1.81 12.53 -36.92
CA ASN A 6 -3.01 12.88 -36.17
C ASN A 6 -2.68 13.79 -34.98
N LEU A 7 -1.54 13.55 -34.30
CA LEU A 7 -1.17 14.31 -33.11
C LEU A 7 -0.61 15.69 -33.45
N ILE A 8 0.02 15.87 -34.62
CA ILE A 8 0.48 17.20 -35.05
C ILE A 8 -0.67 18.17 -35.34
N ASP A 9 -1.90 17.71 -35.54
CA ASP A 9 -3.07 18.59 -35.72
C ASP A 9 -3.35 19.42 -34.47
N TYR A 10 -2.88 18.96 -33.31
CA TYR A 10 -2.97 19.65 -32.04
C TYR A 10 -1.79 20.59 -31.75
N SER A 11 -0.74 20.59 -32.58
CA SER A 11 0.41 21.50 -32.48
C SER A 11 0.33 22.65 -33.49
N THR A 12 0.88 23.82 -33.13
CA THR A 12 1.03 24.95 -34.07
C THR A 12 2.30 24.81 -34.91
N VAL A 13 2.42 25.56 -36.00
CA VAL A 13 3.66 25.60 -36.80
C VAL A 13 4.86 26.01 -35.95
N ASP A 14 4.68 26.99 -35.07
CA ASP A 14 5.77 27.50 -34.23
C ASP A 14 6.20 26.48 -33.16
N ASP A 15 5.26 25.71 -32.59
CA ASP A 15 5.56 24.62 -31.67
C ASP A 15 6.33 23.49 -32.37
N LEU A 16 6.01 23.19 -33.64
CA LEU A 16 6.78 22.22 -34.44
C LEU A 16 8.18 22.73 -34.80
N LYS A 17 8.30 24.02 -35.16
CA LYS A 17 9.61 24.65 -35.40
C LYS A 17 10.48 24.68 -34.15
N PHE A 18 9.87 24.90 -32.98
CA PHE A 18 10.55 24.83 -31.68
C PHE A 18 11.19 23.45 -31.48
N ARG A 19 10.45 22.37 -31.76
CA ARG A 19 10.96 20.99 -31.65
C ARG A 19 12.12 20.72 -32.60
N ILE A 20 12.05 21.18 -33.84
CA ILE A 20 13.17 21.07 -34.79
C ILE A 20 14.41 21.79 -34.24
N LYS A 21 14.25 22.98 -33.66
CA LYS A 21 15.35 23.75 -33.07
C LYS A 21 15.95 23.10 -31.82
N SER A 22 15.22 22.18 -31.17
CA SER A 22 15.73 21.42 -30.02
C SER A 22 16.56 20.19 -30.41
N LEU A 23 16.66 19.87 -31.70
CA LEU A 23 17.52 18.79 -32.18
C LEU A 23 19.00 19.20 -32.07
N PRO A 24 19.92 18.27 -31.75
CA PRO A 24 21.35 18.57 -31.63
C PRO A 24 22.06 18.72 -32.99
N PHE A 25 21.30 18.72 -34.09
CA PHE A 25 21.79 18.87 -35.45
C PHE A 25 20.84 19.76 -36.26
N SER A 26 21.35 20.32 -37.34
CA SER A 26 20.58 21.24 -38.19
C SER A 26 19.64 20.49 -39.12
N CYS A 27 18.39 20.94 -39.18
CA CYS A 27 17.40 20.52 -40.17
C CYS A 27 16.91 21.72 -40.97
N ALA A 28 16.38 21.49 -42.17
CA ALA A 28 15.63 22.51 -42.88
C ALA A 28 14.41 22.94 -42.04
N ILE A 29 14.07 24.23 -42.04
CA ILE A 29 12.89 24.76 -41.34
C ILE A 29 11.94 25.39 -42.37
N PRO A 30 11.06 24.59 -43.00
CA PRO A 30 10.10 25.09 -43.97
C PRO A 30 9.08 26.08 -43.37
N SER A 31 8.35 26.77 -44.24
CA SER A 31 7.30 27.72 -43.81
C SER A 31 5.94 27.05 -43.59
N ARG A 32 5.63 25.97 -44.31
CA ARG A 32 4.33 25.27 -44.24
C ARG A 32 4.32 24.20 -43.14
N LYS A 33 3.23 24.14 -42.37
CA LYS A 33 3.07 23.19 -41.25
C LYS A 33 3.36 21.74 -41.63
N ALA A 34 2.79 21.28 -42.74
CA ALA A 34 2.94 19.91 -43.21
C ALA A 34 4.41 19.57 -43.53
N GLU A 35 5.13 20.49 -44.18
CA GLU A 35 6.55 20.32 -44.50
C GLU A 35 7.42 20.28 -43.24
N VAL A 36 7.15 21.16 -42.26
CA VAL A 36 7.83 21.15 -40.95
C VAL A 36 7.61 19.81 -40.25
N ALA A 37 6.37 19.31 -40.23
CA ALA A 37 6.04 18.02 -39.63
C ALA A 37 6.75 16.85 -40.34
N SER A 38 6.79 16.85 -41.68
CA SER A 38 7.51 15.83 -42.46
C SER A 38 9.01 15.83 -42.18
N VAL A 39 9.64 17.01 -42.08
CA VAL A 39 11.07 17.11 -41.72
C VAL A 39 11.31 16.53 -40.33
N LEU A 40 10.49 16.90 -39.35
CA LEU A 40 10.63 16.42 -37.97
C LEU A 40 10.41 14.91 -37.88
N PHE A 41 9.37 14.37 -38.52
CA PHE A 41 9.12 12.94 -38.55
C PHE A 41 10.27 12.17 -39.19
N ASN A 42 10.73 12.59 -40.36
CA ASN A 42 11.86 11.94 -41.06
C ASN A 42 13.15 12.01 -40.24
N ALA A 43 13.38 13.11 -39.52
CA ALA A 43 14.53 13.24 -38.65
C ALA A 43 14.49 12.23 -37.49
N LEU A 44 13.32 12.00 -36.89
CA LEU A 44 13.12 11.07 -35.77
C LEU A 44 13.08 9.60 -36.20
N MET A 45 12.68 9.32 -37.44
CA MET A 45 12.63 7.98 -38.04
C MET A 45 13.97 7.53 -38.65
N ASN A 46 15.06 8.26 -38.40
CA ASN A 46 16.40 7.93 -38.85
C ASN A 46 17.26 7.43 -37.67
N PRO A 47 17.83 6.21 -37.72
CA PRO A 47 18.62 5.65 -36.62
C PRO A 47 19.87 6.47 -36.23
N ASP A 48 20.59 7.05 -37.20
CA ASP A 48 21.80 7.83 -36.93
C ASP A 48 21.47 9.14 -36.22
N ASN A 49 20.39 9.79 -36.66
CA ASN A 49 19.84 10.96 -35.98
C ASN A 49 19.37 10.62 -34.57
N LEU A 50 18.71 9.48 -34.38
CA LEU A 50 18.27 9.04 -33.06
C LEU A 50 19.46 8.80 -32.12
N GLN A 51 20.53 8.17 -32.61
CA GLN A 51 21.77 7.99 -31.84
C GLN A 51 22.39 9.34 -31.44
N SER A 52 22.35 10.32 -32.35
CA SER A 52 22.83 11.69 -32.10
C SER A 52 22.00 12.40 -31.03
N ILE A 53 20.66 12.27 -31.08
CA ILE A 53 19.76 12.78 -30.03
C ILE A 53 20.07 12.09 -28.70
N TRP A 54 20.12 10.76 -28.69
CA TRP A 54 20.37 9.95 -27.49
C TRP A 54 21.68 10.34 -26.78
N ASN A 55 22.75 10.54 -27.54
CA ASN A 55 24.05 10.95 -26.99
C ASN A 55 24.05 12.38 -26.41
N HIS A 56 23.12 13.22 -26.84
CA HIS A 56 22.96 14.59 -26.33
C HIS A 56 22.05 14.67 -25.09
N LEU A 57 21.20 13.68 -24.85
CA LEU A 57 20.33 13.64 -23.68
C LEU A 57 21.14 13.46 -22.38
N SER A 58 20.72 14.16 -21.32
CA SER A 58 21.22 13.90 -19.98
C SER A 58 20.76 12.53 -19.47
N GLU A 59 21.39 12.00 -18.42
CA GLU A 59 21.00 10.71 -17.84
C GLU A 59 19.53 10.69 -17.38
N VAL A 60 19.02 11.78 -16.80
CA VAL A 60 17.61 11.89 -16.39
C VAL A 60 16.68 11.84 -17.61
N GLN A 61 17.07 12.49 -18.71
CA GLN A 61 16.28 12.52 -19.94
C GLN A 61 16.29 11.18 -20.67
N LYS A 62 17.42 10.48 -20.68
CA LYS A 62 17.52 9.10 -21.19
C LYS A 62 16.56 8.20 -20.43
N LEU A 63 16.61 8.19 -19.09
CA LEU A 63 15.70 7.39 -18.26
C LEU A 63 14.24 7.71 -18.57
N ALA A 64 13.88 8.99 -18.70
CA ALA A 64 12.51 9.40 -18.99
C ALA A 64 12.05 8.92 -20.38
N LEU A 65 12.92 8.98 -21.39
CA LEU A 65 12.62 8.46 -22.72
C LEU A 65 12.48 6.93 -22.70
N GLN A 66 13.34 6.22 -21.95
CA GLN A 66 13.25 4.76 -21.80
C GLN A 66 11.93 4.34 -21.15
N GLU A 67 11.54 4.99 -20.05
CA GLU A 67 10.27 4.73 -19.37
C GLU A 67 9.07 4.99 -20.29
N ALA A 68 9.08 6.12 -21.00
CA ALA A 68 8.03 6.44 -21.96
C ALA A 68 7.90 5.40 -23.07
N VAL A 69 9.03 4.96 -23.63
CA VAL A 69 9.05 4.01 -24.75
C VAL A 69 8.63 2.60 -24.33
N HIS A 70 9.11 2.13 -23.17
CA HIS A 70 8.98 0.73 -22.80
C HIS A 70 7.86 0.43 -21.82
N ASN A 71 7.62 1.32 -20.83
CA ASN A 71 6.76 1.01 -19.69
C ASN A 71 5.47 1.85 -19.66
N GLN A 72 5.45 3.02 -20.28
CA GLN A 72 4.37 4.01 -20.10
C GLN A 72 3.59 4.32 -21.38
N ALA A 73 3.62 3.42 -22.38
CA ALA A 73 2.85 3.55 -23.62
C ALA A 73 3.02 4.91 -24.35
N GLY A 74 4.21 5.49 -24.27
CA GLY A 74 4.57 6.77 -24.86
C GLY A 74 4.34 7.99 -23.97
N TYR A 75 3.74 7.85 -22.78
CA TYR A 75 3.58 8.94 -21.81
C TYR A 75 4.82 9.05 -20.90
N MET A 76 4.95 10.18 -20.21
CA MET A 76 5.92 10.32 -19.11
C MET A 76 5.15 10.68 -17.84
N ASP A 77 5.05 9.73 -16.94
CA ASP A 77 4.47 9.89 -15.61
C ASP A 77 5.56 10.32 -14.63
N GLY A 78 5.54 11.61 -14.27
CA GLY A 78 6.52 12.20 -13.36
C GLY A 78 6.46 11.62 -11.94
N PHE A 79 5.29 11.17 -11.47
CA PHE A 79 5.16 10.54 -10.16
C PHE A 79 5.81 9.16 -10.16
N VAL A 80 5.55 8.33 -11.18
CA VAL A 80 6.20 7.02 -11.32
C VAL A 80 7.71 7.18 -11.52
N PHE A 81 8.15 8.16 -12.33
CA PHE A 81 9.56 8.45 -12.54
C PHE A 81 10.26 8.82 -11.23
N TRP A 82 9.68 9.75 -10.46
CA TRP A 82 10.22 10.15 -9.16
C TRP A 82 10.25 8.96 -8.18
N SER A 83 9.17 8.17 -8.11
CA SER A 83 9.12 6.96 -7.28
C SER A 83 10.21 5.96 -7.64
N LYS A 84 10.49 5.75 -8.94
CA LYS A 84 11.52 4.82 -9.38
C LYS A 84 12.93 5.32 -9.09
N TYR A 85 13.24 6.54 -9.50
CA TYR A 85 14.61 7.04 -9.57
C TYR A 85 15.01 8.01 -8.46
N GLN A 86 14.05 8.54 -7.70
CA GLN A 86 14.26 9.58 -6.68
C GLN A 86 15.00 10.80 -7.25
N LYS A 87 14.66 11.16 -8.49
CA LYS A 87 15.19 12.32 -9.23
C LYS A 87 14.02 13.18 -9.69
N GLU A 88 14.25 14.48 -9.78
CA GLU A 88 13.26 15.40 -10.36
C GLU A 88 12.94 14.96 -11.80
N PRO A 89 11.66 14.68 -12.12
CA PRO A 89 11.27 14.28 -13.46
C PRO A 89 11.40 15.45 -14.44
N PRO A 90 11.70 15.19 -15.72
CA PRO A 90 11.69 16.25 -16.73
C PRO A 90 10.36 16.99 -16.78
N SER A 91 10.41 18.32 -16.91
CA SER A 91 9.22 19.15 -17.01
C SER A 91 8.52 18.94 -18.35
N THR A 92 7.31 18.37 -18.33
CA THR A 92 6.49 18.21 -19.55
C THR A 92 6.01 19.54 -20.13
N GLU A 93 6.00 20.61 -19.31
CA GLU A 93 5.65 21.97 -19.74
C GLU A 93 6.68 22.53 -20.73
N ASP A 94 7.96 22.20 -20.54
CA ASP A 94 9.07 22.68 -21.37
C ASP A 94 9.14 22.00 -22.75
N TRP A 95 8.25 21.04 -23.01
CA TRP A 95 8.09 20.44 -24.33
C TRP A 95 7.20 21.28 -25.25
N SER A 96 6.64 22.39 -24.77
CA SER A 96 5.92 23.37 -25.59
C SER A 96 6.61 24.72 -25.63
N LEU A 97 6.55 25.35 -26.81
CA LEU A 97 6.90 26.76 -26.93
C LEU A 97 6.05 27.66 -26.01
N TYR A 98 4.74 27.39 -25.90
CA TYR A 98 3.80 28.27 -25.19
C TYR A 98 3.68 28.00 -23.69
N ARG A 99 4.28 26.92 -23.19
CA ARG A 99 4.25 26.53 -21.78
C ARG A 99 5.62 26.62 -21.12
N SER A 100 6.70 26.56 -21.90
CA SER A 100 8.04 26.78 -21.37
C SER A 100 8.12 28.18 -20.77
N ARG A 101 8.46 28.23 -19.48
CA ARG A 101 8.51 29.48 -18.69
C ARG A 101 9.85 30.21 -18.79
N ASP A 102 10.52 30.08 -19.94
CA ASP A 102 11.82 30.70 -20.23
C ASP A 102 12.92 30.41 -19.19
N LYS A 103 12.80 29.26 -18.49
CA LYS A 103 13.91 28.71 -17.72
C LYS A 103 14.79 27.94 -18.69
N ASP A 104 16.10 28.11 -18.58
CA ASP A 104 17.15 27.32 -19.25
C ASP A 104 17.16 25.84 -18.80
N ASN A 105 16.00 25.29 -18.45
CA ASN A 105 15.81 23.92 -18.05
C ASN A 105 15.98 23.07 -19.31
N GLY A 106 17.06 22.27 -19.36
CA GLY A 106 17.52 21.51 -20.52
C GLY A 106 16.54 20.46 -21.08
N ASP A 107 15.31 20.36 -20.58
CA ASP A 107 14.30 19.36 -20.96
C ASP A 107 13.69 19.57 -22.34
N LYS A 108 13.97 20.72 -22.98
CA LYS A 108 13.60 20.99 -24.37
C LYS A 108 14.14 19.92 -25.33
N ALA A 109 15.24 19.25 -24.98
CA ALA A 109 15.84 18.16 -25.77
C ALA A 109 14.91 16.94 -25.94
N LEU A 110 13.94 16.74 -25.04
CA LEU A 110 12.91 15.69 -25.17
C LEU A 110 11.71 16.14 -26.01
N SER A 111 11.54 17.45 -26.23
CA SER A 111 10.40 17.99 -26.98
C SER A 111 10.20 17.38 -28.38
N PRO A 112 11.22 16.94 -29.15
CA PRO A 112 10.98 16.30 -30.44
C PRO A 112 10.09 15.05 -30.38
N PHE A 113 10.03 14.34 -29.25
CA PHE A 113 9.32 13.06 -29.13
C PHE A 113 7.86 13.19 -28.66
N PHE A 114 7.49 14.22 -27.89
CA PHE A 114 6.24 14.23 -27.10
C PHE A 114 5.20 15.26 -27.56
N TYR A 115 4.08 14.79 -28.13
CA TYR A 115 3.05 15.63 -28.76
C TYR A 115 1.76 15.67 -27.93
N PRO A 116 1.01 16.78 -27.95
CA PRO A 116 -0.29 16.84 -27.30
C PRO A 116 -1.27 15.82 -27.90
N ASP A 117 -2.05 15.16 -27.05
CA ASP A 117 -3.07 14.18 -27.47
C ASP A 117 -4.44 14.81 -27.81
N ARG A 118 -4.63 16.09 -27.46
CA ARG A 118 -5.81 16.89 -27.80
C ARG A 118 -5.51 18.39 -27.81
N ARG A 119 -6.36 19.17 -28.49
CA ARG A 119 -6.27 20.65 -28.44
C ARG A 119 -6.38 21.14 -26.99
N TYR A 120 -5.47 22.01 -26.61
CA TYR A 120 -5.38 22.61 -25.26
C TYR A 120 -5.14 21.62 -24.10
N GLY A 121 -4.86 20.35 -24.40
CA GLY A 121 -4.48 19.36 -23.39
C GLY A 121 -3.13 19.69 -22.75
N SER A 122 -2.96 19.31 -21.47
CA SER A 122 -1.67 19.28 -20.79
C SER A 122 -0.90 17.99 -21.06
N SER A 123 -1.61 16.90 -21.33
CA SER A 123 -1.05 15.57 -21.60
C SER A 123 -0.28 15.55 -22.91
N ARG A 124 0.84 14.84 -22.91
CA ARG A 124 1.74 14.67 -24.05
C ARG A 124 2.20 13.23 -24.14
N ARG A 125 2.31 12.71 -25.36
CA ARG A 125 2.73 11.34 -25.63
C ARG A 125 3.58 11.23 -26.89
N ILE A 126 4.34 10.15 -26.95
CA ILE A 126 4.98 9.68 -28.18
C ILE A 126 3.87 9.12 -29.11
N PRO A 127 3.80 9.56 -30.39
CA PRO A 127 2.89 9.00 -31.39
C PRO A 127 3.14 7.51 -31.62
N ASN A 128 2.11 6.72 -31.93
CA ASN A 128 2.22 5.24 -31.93
C ASN A 128 3.20 4.68 -32.97
N ASP A 129 3.27 5.29 -34.15
CA ASP A 129 4.20 4.96 -35.21
C ASP A 129 5.65 5.27 -34.81
N LEU A 130 5.89 6.43 -34.20
CA LEU A 130 7.19 6.78 -33.64
C LEU A 130 7.56 5.86 -32.46
N LEU A 131 6.62 5.55 -31.57
CA LEU A 131 6.83 4.65 -30.44
C LEU A 131 7.26 3.24 -30.90
N ALA A 132 6.57 2.71 -31.92
CA ALA A 132 6.92 1.41 -32.50
C ALA A 132 8.32 1.41 -33.11
N PHE A 133 8.74 2.52 -33.74
CA PHE A 133 10.09 2.70 -34.24
C PHE A 133 11.12 2.83 -33.11
N LEU A 134 10.83 3.56 -32.04
CA LEU A 134 11.76 3.78 -30.93
C LEU A 134 12.06 2.52 -30.12
N LYS A 135 11.08 1.61 -29.94
CA LYS A 135 11.23 0.40 -29.11
C LYS A 135 12.51 -0.43 -29.38
N PRO A 136 12.86 -0.79 -30.64
CA PRO A 136 14.09 -1.52 -30.91
C PRO A 136 15.38 -0.68 -30.80
N HIS A 137 15.29 0.65 -30.79
CA HIS A 137 16.45 1.55 -30.82
C HIS A 137 16.78 2.21 -29.47
N VAL A 138 15.80 2.31 -28.57
CA VAL A 138 15.99 2.85 -27.21
C VAL A 138 16.23 1.68 -26.25
N PRO A 139 17.32 1.68 -25.45
CA PRO A 139 17.58 0.59 -24.51
C PRO A 139 16.48 0.45 -23.45
N LEU A 140 16.28 -0.74 -22.91
CA LEU A 140 15.34 -0.94 -21.79
C LEU A 140 15.74 -0.08 -20.57
N PRO A 141 14.77 0.49 -19.84
CA PRO A 141 15.07 1.17 -18.59
C PRO A 141 15.60 0.18 -17.55
N PRO A 142 16.39 0.65 -16.56
CA PRO A 142 16.79 -0.19 -15.43
C PRO A 142 15.59 -0.83 -14.73
N HIS A 143 15.69 -2.10 -14.35
CA HIS A 143 14.69 -2.75 -13.51
C HIS A 143 14.64 -2.09 -12.13
N PHE A 144 13.45 -1.89 -11.57
CA PHE A 144 13.31 -1.42 -10.20
C PHE A 144 13.22 -2.61 -9.26
N SER A 145 14.16 -2.74 -8.35
CA SER A 145 14.07 -3.67 -7.24
C SER A 145 13.91 -2.87 -5.97
N VAL A 146 12.90 -3.20 -5.16
CA VAL A 146 12.67 -2.53 -3.89
C VAL A 146 13.89 -2.76 -2.97
N PRO A 147 14.49 -1.71 -2.39
CA PRO A 147 15.60 -1.87 -1.47
C PRO A 147 15.18 -2.66 -0.22
N THR A 148 16.07 -3.54 0.24
CA THR A 148 15.94 -4.10 1.60
C THR A 148 16.48 -3.09 2.60
N ALA A 149 15.91 -3.09 3.80
CA ALA A 149 16.24 -2.17 4.87
C ALA A 149 16.76 -2.94 6.09
N ILE A 150 17.58 -2.27 6.89
CA ILE A 150 17.90 -2.71 8.24
C ILE A 150 17.02 -1.89 9.17
N VAL A 151 16.24 -2.57 10.01
CA VAL A 151 15.46 -1.90 11.05
C VAL A 151 16.43 -1.47 12.14
N ASP A 152 16.63 -0.16 12.27
CA ASP A 152 17.53 0.45 13.25
C ASP A 152 16.91 1.71 13.85
N GLY A 153 17.17 1.95 15.13
CA GLY A 153 16.62 3.06 15.91
C GLY A 153 16.06 2.62 17.27
N ASP A 154 16.51 3.29 18.34
CA ASP A 154 16.18 2.95 19.73
C ASP A 154 14.67 3.01 20.05
N GLU A 155 13.91 3.79 19.29
CA GLU A 155 12.46 3.97 19.47
C GLU A 155 11.60 3.06 18.58
N ILE A 156 12.21 2.27 17.69
CA ILE A 156 11.46 1.40 16.77
C ILE A 156 11.13 0.08 17.47
N GLU A 157 9.83 -0.19 17.62
CA GLU A 157 9.34 -1.48 18.04
C GLU A 157 9.14 -2.40 16.84
N THR A 158 9.49 -3.68 16.99
CA THR A 158 9.23 -4.73 16.02
C THR A 158 8.19 -5.70 16.55
N SER A 159 7.31 -6.17 15.65
CA SER A 159 6.30 -7.18 15.95
C SER A 159 6.37 -8.28 14.90
N GLU A 160 6.87 -9.45 15.33
CA GLU A 160 6.89 -10.67 14.52
C GLU A 160 5.55 -11.38 14.67
N THR A 161 4.70 -11.26 13.66
CA THR A 161 3.25 -11.49 13.79
C THR A 161 2.80 -12.95 13.63
N PRO A 162 3.42 -13.83 12.82
CA PRO A 162 2.91 -15.19 12.57
C PRO A 162 2.72 -16.01 13.85
N GLN A 163 3.65 -15.90 14.80
CA GLN A 163 3.68 -16.69 16.04
C GLN A 163 2.49 -16.45 16.98
N TYR A 164 1.77 -15.34 16.83
CA TYR A 164 0.62 -15.01 17.67
C TYR A 164 -0.71 -15.46 17.06
N THR A 165 -0.76 -15.68 15.74
CA THR A 165 -2.02 -15.83 15.00
C THR A 165 -2.88 -17.00 15.48
N GLU A 166 -2.29 -18.13 15.88
CA GLU A 166 -3.02 -19.29 16.38
C GLU A 166 -3.64 -19.02 17.76
N ALA A 167 -2.84 -18.48 18.68
CA ALA A 167 -3.32 -18.15 20.03
C ALA A 167 -4.42 -17.08 19.98
N GLU A 168 -4.23 -16.04 19.17
CA GLU A 168 -5.21 -14.96 18.99
C GLU A 168 -6.52 -15.48 18.38
N LEU A 169 -6.46 -16.27 17.30
CA LEU A 169 -7.65 -16.85 16.70
C LEU A 169 -8.44 -17.67 17.72
N ASN A 170 -7.76 -18.44 18.58
CA ASN A 170 -8.40 -19.20 19.65
C ASN A 170 -9.10 -18.30 20.68
N VAL A 171 -8.53 -17.15 21.07
CA VAL A 171 -9.20 -16.14 21.92
C VAL A 171 -10.55 -15.73 21.29
N LEU A 172 -10.54 -15.42 19.98
CA LEU A 172 -11.72 -14.96 19.27
C LEU A 172 -12.77 -16.07 19.14
N LEU A 173 -12.34 -17.29 18.78
CA LEU A 173 -13.22 -18.47 18.71
C LEU A 173 -13.87 -18.78 20.06
N ASN A 174 -13.12 -18.73 21.15
CA ASN A 174 -13.66 -18.93 22.49
C ASN A 174 -14.64 -17.82 22.89
N THR A 175 -14.35 -16.56 22.52
CA THR A 175 -15.27 -15.42 22.74
C THR A 175 -16.59 -15.60 21.97
N ILE A 176 -16.55 -16.18 20.77
CA ILE A 176 -17.73 -16.56 19.99
C ILE A 176 -18.51 -17.69 20.68
N LYS A 177 -17.83 -18.75 21.12
CA LYS A 177 -18.47 -19.90 21.80
C LYS A 177 -19.29 -19.47 23.02
N VAL A 178 -18.79 -18.51 23.80
CA VAL A 178 -19.50 -17.95 24.96
C VAL A 178 -20.48 -16.81 24.61
N LYS A 179 -20.78 -16.59 23.33
CA LYS A 179 -21.72 -15.57 22.81
C LYS A 179 -21.39 -14.13 23.23
N LYS A 180 -20.11 -13.83 23.44
CA LYS A 180 -19.64 -12.49 23.86
C LYS A 180 -19.16 -11.63 22.70
N LEU A 181 -18.92 -12.20 21.52
CA LEU A 181 -18.52 -11.44 20.33
C LEU A 181 -19.77 -10.89 19.62
N LYS A 182 -20.14 -9.65 19.99
CA LYS A 182 -21.27 -8.92 19.42
C LYS A 182 -20.84 -7.61 18.75
N VAL A 183 -21.42 -7.34 17.60
CA VAL A 183 -21.24 -6.13 16.80
C VAL A 183 -22.58 -5.47 16.51
N SER A 184 -22.55 -4.20 16.11
CA SER A 184 -23.75 -3.49 15.69
C SER A 184 -24.38 -4.17 14.46
N PRO A 185 -25.67 -4.56 14.49
CA PRO A 185 -26.34 -5.17 13.34
C PRO A 185 -26.35 -4.25 12.09
N LYS A 186 -26.34 -2.93 12.31
CA LYS A 186 -26.43 -1.93 11.25
C LYS A 186 -25.08 -1.63 10.62
N THR A 187 -24.07 -1.36 11.46
CA THR A 187 -22.77 -0.86 11.00
C THR A 187 -21.69 -1.92 11.03
N GLY A 188 -21.91 -3.03 11.73
CA GLY A 188 -20.90 -4.06 11.94
C GLY A 188 -19.77 -3.68 12.88
N GLN A 189 -19.91 -2.54 13.55
CA GLN A 189 -18.89 -1.99 14.44
C GLN A 189 -18.92 -2.72 15.79
N PRO A 190 -17.77 -3.18 16.32
CA PRO A 190 -17.67 -3.67 17.69
C PRO A 190 -17.84 -2.52 18.70
N SER A 191 -18.26 -2.86 19.92
CA SER A 191 -18.33 -1.87 21.00
C SER A 191 -16.95 -1.61 21.60
N LYS A 192 -16.74 -0.42 22.18
CA LYS A 192 -15.50 -0.10 22.92
C LYS A 192 -15.22 -1.11 24.04
N ALA A 193 -16.25 -1.56 24.73
CA ALA A 193 -16.11 -2.57 25.79
C ALA A 193 -15.59 -3.92 25.26
N LEU A 194 -16.07 -4.36 24.08
CA LEU A 194 -15.57 -5.59 23.46
C LEU A 194 -14.11 -5.44 23.02
N LEU A 195 -13.76 -4.31 22.41
CA LEU A 195 -12.39 -4.02 22.00
C LEU A 195 -11.44 -4.01 23.22
N ASN A 196 -11.80 -3.31 24.30
CA ASN A 196 -11.02 -3.27 25.54
C ASN A 196 -10.86 -4.66 26.18
N GLN A 197 -11.87 -5.53 26.07
CA GLN A 197 -11.77 -6.90 26.58
C GLN A 197 -10.79 -7.74 25.75
N LEU A 198 -10.75 -7.53 24.44
CA LEU A 198 -9.92 -8.30 23.52
C LEU A 198 -8.48 -7.79 23.47
N CYS A 199 -8.23 -6.48 23.46
CA CYS A 199 -6.88 -5.92 23.32
C CYS A 199 -5.92 -6.39 24.43
N ASN A 200 -6.43 -6.65 25.63
CA ASN A 200 -5.64 -7.19 26.75
C ASN A 200 -5.24 -8.67 26.59
N LYS A 201 -5.80 -9.36 25.59
CA LYS A 201 -5.59 -10.79 25.30
C LYS A 201 -4.93 -11.04 23.95
N LEU A 202 -4.72 -10.00 23.15
CA LEU A 202 -4.11 -10.09 21.83
C LEU A 202 -2.75 -9.38 21.88
N ASN A 203 -1.89 -9.65 20.90
CA ASN A 203 -0.59 -8.99 20.77
C ASN A 203 -0.75 -7.70 19.95
N GLU A 204 -1.35 -6.68 20.57
CA GLU A 204 -1.64 -5.39 19.93
C GLU A 204 -0.35 -4.58 19.69
N PRO A 205 -0.26 -3.83 18.58
CA PRO A 205 0.72 -2.76 18.44
C PRO A 205 0.59 -1.75 19.58
N TYR A 206 1.70 -1.08 19.92
CA TYR A 206 1.74 -0.01 20.91
C TYR A 206 1.38 -0.37 22.36
N GLN A 207 1.33 -1.65 22.74
CA GLN A 207 1.06 -2.05 24.13
C GLN A 207 2.04 -1.46 25.15
N LYS A 208 3.28 -1.19 24.73
CA LYS A 208 4.32 -0.60 25.56
C LYS A 208 4.29 0.93 25.59
N ALA A 209 3.54 1.56 24.70
CA ALA A 209 3.47 3.02 24.62
C ALA A 209 2.72 3.57 25.84
N THR A 210 3.35 4.51 26.54
CA THR A 210 2.81 5.11 27.77
C THR A 210 2.05 6.41 27.53
N SER A 211 2.16 6.99 26.34
CA SER A 211 1.70 8.35 26.02
C SER A 211 0.68 8.41 24.86
N LEU A 212 0.00 7.31 24.54
CA LEU A 212 -1.05 7.32 23.52
C LEU A 212 -2.39 7.80 24.08
N ASP A 213 -2.79 9.01 23.68
CA ASP A 213 -4.09 9.60 24.07
C ASP A 213 -5.27 8.99 23.29
N ASP A 214 -5.05 8.52 22.06
CA ASP A 214 -6.08 7.85 21.26
C ASP A 214 -6.25 6.39 21.67
N GLU A 215 -7.26 6.13 22.50
CA GLU A 215 -7.68 4.80 22.93
C GLU A 215 -7.92 3.80 21.78
N SER A 216 -8.21 4.27 20.56
CA SER A 216 -8.41 3.37 19.42
C SER A 216 -7.11 2.70 18.95
N ALA A 217 -5.95 3.33 19.18
CA ALA A 217 -4.63 2.78 18.88
C ALA A 217 -4.34 1.49 19.67
N LYS A 218 -5.02 1.29 20.81
CA LYS A 218 -4.86 0.10 21.67
C LYS A 218 -5.55 -1.15 21.13
N SER A 219 -6.35 -1.05 20.07
CA SER A 219 -7.27 -2.11 19.64
C SER A 219 -7.23 -2.41 18.14
N ILE A 220 -6.08 -2.19 17.51
CA ILE A 220 -5.86 -2.33 16.08
C ILE A 220 -6.17 -3.78 15.64
N LYS A 221 -5.44 -4.78 16.15
CA LYS A 221 -5.64 -6.19 15.79
C LYS A 221 -6.98 -6.73 16.26
N ALA A 222 -7.47 -6.33 17.44
CA ALA A 222 -8.79 -6.73 17.93
C ALA A 222 -9.88 -6.33 16.93
N PHE A 223 -9.83 -5.10 16.42
CA PHE A 223 -10.75 -4.64 15.39
C PHE A 223 -10.58 -5.43 14.09
N GLY A 224 -9.34 -5.58 13.62
CA GLY A 224 -8.99 -6.33 12.42
C GLY A 224 -9.54 -7.76 12.43
N TRP A 225 -9.24 -8.51 13.51
CA TRP A 225 -9.73 -9.88 13.71
C TRP A 225 -11.25 -9.96 13.62
N ILE A 226 -11.97 -9.05 14.29
CA ILE A 226 -13.43 -9.01 14.22
C ILE A 226 -13.90 -8.81 12.78
N GLN A 227 -13.33 -7.86 12.03
CA GLN A 227 -13.76 -7.62 10.65
C GLN A 227 -13.42 -8.78 9.71
N ILE A 228 -12.27 -9.43 9.88
CA ILE A 228 -11.88 -10.63 9.13
C ILE A 228 -12.88 -11.76 9.37
N LEU A 229 -13.17 -12.07 10.64
CA LEU A 229 -14.13 -13.12 10.99
C LEU A 229 -15.54 -12.83 10.48
N ARG A 230 -15.95 -11.55 10.45
CA ARG A 230 -17.23 -11.13 9.87
C ARG A 230 -17.29 -11.29 8.35
N ALA A 231 -16.15 -11.21 7.68
CA ALA A 231 -16.05 -11.41 6.25
C ALA A 231 -15.98 -12.90 5.87
N ALA A 232 -15.41 -13.72 6.77
CA ALA A 232 -15.24 -15.15 6.57
C ALA A 232 -16.56 -15.92 6.47
N LEU A 233 -16.60 -16.88 5.54
CA LEU A 233 -17.76 -17.72 5.26
C LEU A 233 -18.07 -18.71 6.39
N TRP A 234 -17.12 -18.90 7.30
CA TRP A 234 -17.21 -19.80 8.45
C TRP A 234 -17.99 -19.19 9.61
N PHE A 235 -18.34 -17.91 9.53
CA PHE A 235 -19.11 -17.24 10.57
C PHE A 235 -20.40 -16.69 9.99
N LYS A 236 -21.44 -16.73 10.80
CA LYS A 236 -22.73 -16.11 10.50
C LYS A 236 -23.03 -15.07 11.55
N GLU A 237 -23.30 -13.85 11.11
CA GLU A 237 -23.83 -12.79 11.96
C GLU A 237 -25.36 -12.96 12.08
N THR A 238 -25.87 -13.16 13.29
CA THR A 238 -27.31 -13.24 13.60
C THR A 238 -27.64 -12.23 14.69
N ASN A 239 -28.46 -11.22 14.38
CA ASN A 239 -28.79 -10.13 15.31
C ASN A 239 -27.55 -9.43 15.93
N GLY A 240 -26.48 -9.28 15.14
CA GLY A 240 -25.21 -8.70 15.59
C GLY A 240 -24.31 -9.66 16.38
N GLU A 241 -24.73 -10.88 16.67
CA GLU A 241 -23.89 -11.91 17.30
C GLU A 241 -23.20 -12.77 16.23
N LEU A 242 -21.88 -12.91 16.33
CA LEU A 242 -21.15 -13.85 15.47
C LEU A 242 -21.31 -15.27 15.99
N GLN A 243 -21.57 -16.22 15.09
CA GLN A 243 -21.71 -17.64 15.39
C GLN A 243 -20.90 -18.47 14.39
N ILE A 244 -20.29 -19.57 14.86
CA ILE A 244 -19.54 -20.49 14.01
C ILE A 244 -20.51 -21.28 13.13
N ASN A 245 -20.25 -21.29 11.83
CA ASN A 245 -20.95 -22.10 10.84
C ASN A 245 -20.22 -23.43 10.65
N LEU A 246 -20.59 -24.42 11.47
CA LEU A 246 -19.99 -25.76 11.48
C LEU A 246 -20.05 -26.50 10.14
N LYS A 247 -20.99 -26.14 9.24
CA LYS A 247 -21.06 -26.76 7.89
C LYS A 247 -19.91 -26.34 6.97
N LYS A 248 -19.27 -25.20 7.27
CA LYS A 248 -18.19 -24.63 6.48
C LYS A 248 -16.85 -24.63 7.21
N ALA A 249 -16.86 -24.69 8.54
CA ALA A 249 -15.66 -24.82 9.35
C ALA A 249 -15.11 -26.25 9.24
N ALA A 250 -14.17 -26.48 8.33
CA ALA A 250 -13.38 -27.71 8.31
C ALA A 250 -12.33 -27.63 9.45
N LEU A 251 -12.73 -27.98 10.67
CA LEU A 251 -11.92 -27.89 11.91
C LEU A 251 -10.72 -28.87 11.97
N GLN A 252 -10.25 -29.40 10.84
CA GLN A 252 -9.08 -30.30 10.75
C GLN A 252 -7.99 -29.81 9.79
N GLN A 253 -8.05 -28.53 9.38
CA GLN A 253 -7.04 -27.94 8.51
C GLN A 253 -5.83 -27.46 9.32
N ARG A 254 -4.64 -27.42 8.69
CA ARG A 254 -3.47 -26.81 9.32
C ARG A 254 -3.74 -25.33 9.57
N HIS A 255 -3.19 -24.76 10.64
CA HIS A 255 -3.39 -23.35 10.99
C HIS A 255 -3.11 -22.38 9.82
N CYS A 256 -2.02 -22.60 9.07
CA CYS A 256 -1.70 -21.79 7.90
C CYS A 256 -2.79 -21.82 6.81
N ASP A 257 -3.48 -22.96 6.62
CA ASP A 257 -4.56 -23.11 5.66
C ASP A 257 -5.83 -22.37 6.14
N VAL A 258 -6.07 -22.37 7.46
CA VAL A 258 -7.14 -21.58 8.09
C VAL A 258 -6.92 -20.08 7.85
N ILE A 259 -5.71 -19.57 8.15
CA ILE A 259 -5.35 -18.16 7.92
C ILE A 259 -5.50 -17.79 6.45
N LYS A 260 -5.04 -18.64 5.53
CA LYS A 260 -5.19 -18.43 4.09
C LYS A 260 -6.66 -18.33 3.69
N GLN A 261 -7.53 -19.21 4.19
CA GLN A 261 -8.95 -19.14 3.88
C GLN A 261 -9.62 -17.88 4.46
N LEU A 262 -9.29 -17.49 5.69
CA LEU A 262 -9.79 -16.25 6.30
C LEU A 262 -9.39 -15.02 5.47
N PHE A 263 -8.14 -14.98 5.01
CA PHE A 263 -7.65 -13.93 4.13
C PHE A 263 -8.42 -13.88 2.81
N LEU A 264 -8.59 -15.02 2.13
CA LEU A 264 -9.30 -15.09 0.85
C LEU A 264 -10.77 -14.63 0.99
N ASP A 265 -11.47 -15.11 2.02
CA ASP A 265 -12.85 -14.69 2.28
C ASP A 265 -12.94 -13.19 2.59
N TRP A 266 -11.97 -12.63 3.34
CA TRP A 266 -11.91 -11.21 3.63
C TRP A 266 -11.62 -10.37 2.38
N LYS A 267 -10.63 -10.78 1.57
CA LYS A 267 -10.20 -10.10 0.35
C LYS A 267 -11.41 -9.84 -0.55
N ASP A 268 -12.27 -10.83 -0.74
CA ASP A 268 -13.43 -10.78 -1.64
C ASP A 268 -14.68 -10.09 -1.04
N ARG A 269 -14.61 -9.58 0.20
CA ARG A 269 -15.76 -9.01 0.92
C ARG A 269 -15.66 -7.50 1.10
N SER A 270 -16.44 -6.73 0.35
CA SER A 270 -16.45 -5.25 0.35
C SER A 270 -17.47 -4.59 1.28
N LYS A 271 -18.10 -5.33 2.21
CA LYS A 271 -19.13 -4.76 3.11
C LYS A 271 -18.57 -3.69 4.06
N PHE A 272 -17.28 -3.75 4.35
CA PHE A 272 -16.57 -2.80 5.19
C PHE A 272 -15.49 -2.10 4.35
N ASP A 273 -15.38 -0.78 4.51
CA ASP A 273 -14.34 0.03 3.88
C ASP A 273 -13.35 0.47 4.96
N GLU A 274 -12.10 0.04 4.84
CA GLU A 274 -11.04 0.32 5.80
C GLU A 274 -10.67 1.80 5.86
N PHE A 275 -10.97 2.58 4.81
CA PHE A 275 -10.78 4.03 4.82
C PHE A 275 -11.57 4.72 5.94
N SER A 276 -12.68 4.09 6.38
CA SER A 276 -13.49 4.56 7.52
C SER A 276 -12.76 4.51 8.87
N ARG A 277 -11.60 3.86 8.94
CA ARG A 277 -10.73 3.81 10.12
C ARG A 277 -9.83 5.04 10.25
N ILE A 278 -9.64 5.80 9.17
CA ILE A 278 -8.85 7.03 9.19
C ILE A 278 -9.74 8.18 9.66
N ASN A 279 -9.94 8.23 10.97
CA ASN A 279 -10.96 9.06 11.61
C ASN A 279 -10.76 10.55 11.39
N GLN A 280 -9.52 11.03 11.19
CA GLN A 280 -9.24 12.45 10.99
C GLN A 280 -9.75 12.98 9.65
N ILE A 281 -9.92 12.10 8.65
CA ILE A 281 -10.51 12.48 7.37
C ILE A 281 -12.03 12.42 7.48
N LYS A 282 -12.66 13.59 7.41
CA LYS A 282 -14.11 13.77 7.52
C LYS A 282 -14.75 13.86 6.12
N GLY A 283 -16.08 13.90 6.08
CA GLY A 283 -16.85 13.93 4.83
C GLY A 283 -17.11 12.56 4.19
N GLN A 284 -16.56 11.48 4.77
CA GLN A 284 -16.64 10.12 4.19
C GLN A 284 -18.06 9.55 4.07
N LYS A 285 -18.97 9.92 4.98
CA LYS A 285 -20.39 9.46 4.99
C LYS A 285 -21.34 10.45 4.31
N GLY A 286 -20.82 11.56 3.79
CA GLY A 286 -21.59 12.63 3.15
C GLY A 286 -21.43 12.61 1.64
N LYS A 287 -21.19 13.78 1.04
CA LYS A 287 -20.99 13.94 -0.41
C LYS A 287 -19.81 13.12 -0.94
N GLY A 288 -18.78 12.85 -0.12
CA GLY A 288 -17.60 12.09 -0.53
C GLY A 288 -17.90 10.62 -0.86
N GLN A 289 -18.89 10.01 -0.21
CA GLN A 289 -19.16 8.57 -0.31
C GLN A 289 -19.37 8.09 -1.75
N LYS A 290 -20.04 8.90 -2.58
CA LYS A 290 -20.36 8.58 -3.98
C LYS A 290 -19.15 8.61 -4.93
N TYR A 291 -18.01 9.12 -4.48
CA TYR A 291 -16.81 9.28 -5.30
C TYR A 291 -15.69 8.32 -4.92
N PHE A 292 -15.89 7.47 -3.90
CA PHE A 292 -14.92 6.48 -3.50
C PHE A 292 -14.69 5.45 -4.60
N THR A 293 -13.42 5.09 -4.77
CA THR A 293 -13.02 3.97 -5.62
C THR A 293 -13.39 2.64 -4.97
N ASN A 294 -13.35 1.57 -5.75
CA ASN A 294 -13.77 0.25 -5.32
C ASN A 294 -12.86 -0.28 -4.19
N VAL A 295 -13.47 -0.76 -3.09
CA VAL A 295 -12.74 -1.34 -1.94
C VAL A 295 -11.84 -2.50 -2.35
N LEU A 296 -12.35 -3.44 -3.15
CA LEU A 296 -11.63 -4.65 -3.56
C LEU A 296 -10.41 -4.28 -4.40
N SER A 297 -10.56 -3.36 -5.36
CA SER A 297 -9.45 -2.90 -6.19
C SER A 297 -8.33 -2.24 -5.38
N ARG A 298 -8.65 -1.50 -4.31
CA ARG A 298 -7.64 -0.91 -3.42
C ARG A 298 -6.89 -1.96 -2.61
N ARG A 299 -7.61 -2.98 -2.10
CA ARG A 299 -6.97 -4.12 -1.43
C ARG A 299 -6.07 -4.90 -2.40
N ASP A 300 -6.54 -5.14 -3.61
CA ASP A 300 -5.79 -5.86 -4.65
C ASP A 300 -4.48 -5.15 -4.95
N ALA A 301 -4.49 -3.83 -5.13
CA ALA A 301 -3.27 -3.05 -5.31
C ALA A 301 -2.26 -3.25 -4.17
N CYS A 302 -2.70 -3.21 -2.90
CA CYS A 302 -1.81 -3.47 -1.77
C CYS A 302 -1.30 -4.92 -1.74
N ILE A 303 -2.16 -5.89 -2.08
CA ILE A 303 -1.82 -7.32 -2.12
C ILE A 303 -0.79 -7.62 -3.23
N GLU A 304 -1.01 -7.11 -4.44
CA GLU A 304 -0.07 -7.29 -5.55
C GLU A 304 1.26 -6.58 -5.28
N THR A 305 1.24 -5.41 -4.65
CA THR A 305 2.49 -4.75 -4.21
C THR A 305 3.26 -5.61 -3.21
N LEU A 306 2.57 -6.18 -2.20
CA LEU A 306 3.20 -7.07 -1.22
C LEU A 306 3.78 -8.33 -1.85
N ARG A 307 3.13 -8.91 -2.87
CA ARG A 307 3.66 -10.08 -3.60
C ARG A 307 4.99 -9.81 -4.27
N SER A 308 5.23 -8.56 -4.68
CA SER A 308 6.48 -8.12 -5.30
C SER A 308 7.56 -7.74 -4.26
N CYS A 309 7.24 -7.72 -2.97
CA CYS A 309 8.25 -7.54 -1.93
C CYS A 309 9.10 -8.80 -1.74
N PRO A 310 10.41 -8.67 -1.47
CA PRO A 310 11.27 -9.81 -1.14
C PRO A 310 10.77 -10.49 0.15
N PRO A 311 10.45 -11.80 0.12
CA PRO A 311 10.06 -12.53 1.33
C PRO A 311 11.17 -12.54 2.38
N GLU A 312 10.80 -12.44 3.66
CA GLU A 312 11.67 -12.47 4.84
C GLU A 312 12.69 -11.32 4.94
N GLU A 313 12.61 -10.33 4.06
CA GLU A 313 13.44 -9.12 4.09
C GLU A 313 12.60 -7.92 4.53
N TRP A 314 13.20 -7.04 5.34
CA TRP A 314 12.56 -5.78 5.71
C TRP A 314 12.59 -4.79 4.55
N VAL A 315 11.49 -4.08 4.34
CA VAL A 315 11.32 -3.04 3.33
C VAL A 315 10.74 -1.81 4.03
N SER A 316 11.30 -0.62 3.74
CA SER A 316 10.72 0.61 4.27
C SER A 316 9.32 0.83 3.71
N PHE A 317 8.40 1.38 4.50
CA PHE A 317 7.05 1.62 4.02
C PHE A 317 7.02 2.63 2.85
N ASP A 318 7.96 3.58 2.81
CA ASP A 318 8.12 4.50 1.68
C ASP A 318 8.57 3.76 0.42
N ASP A 319 9.51 2.82 0.52
CA ASP A 319 9.92 1.98 -0.61
C ASP A 319 8.82 1.02 -1.07
N TYR A 320 7.96 0.55 -0.16
CA TYR A 320 6.74 -0.17 -0.53
C TYR A 320 5.79 0.70 -1.37
N LEU A 321 5.58 1.98 -1.00
CA LEU A 321 4.77 2.90 -1.80
C LEU A 321 5.42 3.23 -3.15
N ARG A 322 6.76 3.34 -3.20
CA ARG A 322 7.50 3.48 -4.46
C ARG A 322 7.30 2.27 -5.35
N LEU A 323 7.41 1.05 -4.81
CA LEU A 323 7.13 -0.19 -5.53
C LEU A 323 5.70 -0.20 -6.07
N MET A 324 4.72 0.18 -5.26
CA MET A 324 3.31 0.30 -5.68
C MET A 324 3.16 1.23 -6.89
N ALA A 325 3.85 2.37 -6.90
CA ALA A 325 3.82 3.30 -8.02
C ALA A 325 4.49 2.74 -9.28
N VAL A 326 5.67 2.11 -9.14
CA VAL A 326 6.43 1.56 -10.26
C VAL A 326 5.71 0.38 -10.93
N GLU A 327 5.04 -0.47 -10.15
CA GLU A 327 4.27 -1.61 -10.64
C GLU A 327 2.88 -1.21 -11.19
N GLY A 328 2.58 0.10 -11.27
CA GLY A 328 1.29 0.59 -11.75
C GLY A 328 0.11 0.23 -10.85
N GLN A 329 0.38 -0.12 -9.59
CA GLN A 329 -0.64 -0.48 -8.59
C GLN A 329 -1.13 0.73 -7.79
N PHE A 330 -0.54 1.91 -7.96
CA PHE A 330 -0.98 3.11 -7.23
C PHE A 330 -2.42 3.48 -7.59
N PHE A 331 -3.23 3.78 -6.58
CA PHE A 331 -4.65 4.05 -6.72
C PHE A 331 -5.03 5.35 -6.04
N ASN A 332 -6.20 5.88 -6.40
CA ASN A 332 -6.83 6.97 -5.68
C ASN A 332 -7.90 6.42 -4.75
N ILE A 333 -8.06 7.02 -3.56
CA ILE A 333 -9.18 6.69 -2.65
C ILE A 333 -10.51 7.25 -3.17
N THR A 334 -10.48 8.42 -3.80
CA THR A 334 -11.65 9.14 -4.29
C THR A 334 -11.32 9.86 -5.58
N PHE A 335 -12.29 9.96 -6.48
CA PHE A 335 -12.20 10.82 -7.67
C PHE A 335 -12.50 12.30 -7.36
N GLU A 336 -12.99 12.60 -6.16
CA GLU A 336 -13.34 13.96 -5.71
C GLU A 336 -12.74 14.22 -4.31
N PRO A 337 -11.41 14.46 -4.21
CA PRO A 337 -10.76 14.73 -2.92
C PRO A 337 -11.37 15.93 -2.18
N TYR A 338 -11.84 16.93 -2.91
CA TYR A 338 -12.40 18.17 -2.36
C TYR A 338 -13.71 17.98 -1.57
N SER A 339 -14.35 16.80 -1.69
CA SER A 339 -15.50 16.41 -0.86
C SER A 339 -15.10 15.90 0.53
N LEU A 340 -13.80 15.71 0.78
CA LEU A 340 -13.21 15.31 2.05
C LEU A 340 -12.47 16.50 2.67
N TYR A 341 -12.35 16.47 4.00
CA TYR A 341 -11.67 17.53 4.73
C TYR A 341 -11.07 17.00 6.04
N ILE A 342 -10.08 17.72 6.55
CA ILE A 342 -9.47 17.51 7.87
C ILE A 342 -9.80 18.72 8.72
N GLY A 343 -10.18 18.51 9.99
CA GLY A 343 -10.65 19.61 10.85
C GLY A 343 -11.98 20.20 10.35
N ASP A 344 -11.94 21.39 9.74
CA ASP A 344 -13.11 22.13 9.25
C ASP A 344 -13.38 21.96 7.74
N SER A 345 -14.66 21.94 7.37
CA SER A 345 -15.12 21.70 5.98
C SER A 345 -14.98 22.90 5.03
N THR A 346 -14.67 24.09 5.54
CA THR A 346 -14.45 25.32 4.77
C THR A 346 -12.98 25.47 4.42
N TYR A 347 -12.10 25.31 5.40
CA TYR A 347 -10.66 25.58 5.24
C TYR A 347 -9.81 24.32 5.06
N GLY A 348 -10.25 23.17 5.57
CA GLY A 348 -9.47 21.94 5.58
C GLY A 348 -9.78 20.98 4.43
N ARG A 349 -10.35 21.47 3.31
CA ARG A 349 -10.68 20.62 2.16
C ARG A 349 -9.45 20.04 1.52
N ILE A 350 -9.55 18.78 1.10
CA ILE A 350 -8.43 18.08 0.49
C ILE A 350 -8.37 18.40 -1.01
N HIS A 351 -7.29 19.04 -1.46
CA HIS A 351 -7.07 19.38 -2.87
C HIS A 351 -6.33 18.27 -3.63
N ASP A 352 -5.33 17.66 -3.01
CA ASP A 352 -4.59 16.53 -3.53
C ASP A 352 -4.81 15.30 -2.62
N GLY A 353 -5.36 14.24 -3.22
CA GLY A 353 -5.73 13.00 -2.55
C GLY A 353 -4.63 11.93 -2.52
N ASN A 354 -3.44 12.16 -3.08
CA ASN A 354 -2.40 11.13 -3.19
C ASN A 354 -1.99 10.54 -1.82
N PHE A 355 -1.90 11.37 -0.78
CA PHE A 355 -1.56 10.91 0.58
C PHE A 355 -2.61 9.99 1.21
N LEU A 356 -3.86 10.01 0.70
CA LEU A 356 -4.92 9.14 1.20
C LEU A 356 -4.59 7.66 0.97
N THR A 357 -3.87 7.37 -0.11
CA THR A 357 -3.41 6.03 -0.48
C THR A 357 -2.37 5.52 0.50
N ASN A 358 -1.46 6.39 0.95
CA ASN A 358 -0.52 6.09 2.02
C ASN A 358 -1.29 5.70 3.30
N ALA A 359 -2.13 6.60 3.81
CA ALA A 359 -2.83 6.39 5.08
C ALA A 359 -3.74 5.14 5.05
N TYR A 360 -4.40 4.87 3.92
CA TYR A 360 -5.18 3.64 3.71
C TYR A 360 -4.29 2.38 3.67
N SER A 361 -3.14 2.44 3.00
CA SER A 361 -2.23 1.30 2.92
C SER A 361 -1.65 0.95 4.29
N ARG A 362 -1.27 1.95 5.12
CA ARG A 362 -0.84 1.70 6.51
C ARG A 362 -1.93 1.04 7.34
N CYS A 363 -3.18 1.50 7.21
CA CYS A 363 -4.33 0.88 7.86
C CYS A 363 -4.48 -0.60 7.47
N LEU A 364 -4.46 -0.92 6.18
CA LEU A 364 -4.55 -2.31 5.72
C LEU A 364 -3.42 -3.19 6.27
N ILE A 365 -2.19 -2.68 6.20
CA ILE A 365 -1.01 -3.42 6.63
C ILE A 365 -1.07 -3.70 8.14
N MET A 366 -1.26 -2.68 8.98
CA MET A 366 -1.24 -2.85 10.43
C MET A 366 -2.49 -3.54 10.97
N GLU A 367 -3.68 -3.21 10.46
CA GLU A 367 -4.94 -3.70 11.03
C GLU A 367 -5.35 -5.07 10.46
N TYR A 368 -4.95 -5.44 9.25
CA TYR A 368 -5.39 -6.67 8.60
C TYR A 368 -4.24 -7.63 8.28
N PHE A 369 -3.19 -7.17 7.60
CA PHE A 369 -2.11 -8.08 7.17
C PHE A 369 -1.24 -8.53 8.36
N ALA A 370 -0.87 -7.61 9.25
CA ALA A 370 -0.16 -7.93 10.49
C ALA A 370 -1.04 -8.77 11.43
N THR A 371 -2.35 -8.53 11.45
CA THR A 371 -3.32 -9.35 12.21
C THR A 371 -3.30 -10.80 11.78
N LEU A 372 -3.21 -11.06 10.48
CA LEU A 372 -3.19 -12.41 9.90
C LEU A 372 -1.80 -13.05 9.84
N GLY A 373 -0.75 -12.39 10.34
CA GLY A 373 0.61 -12.93 10.23
C GLY A 373 1.21 -12.84 8.83
N ILE A 374 0.59 -12.09 7.91
CA ILE A 374 1.05 -11.97 6.52
C ILE A 374 2.32 -11.12 6.46
N VAL A 375 2.43 -10.11 7.33
CA VAL A 375 3.58 -9.23 7.42
C VAL A 375 4.01 -9.05 8.86
N ASP A 376 5.31 -9.03 9.09
CA ASP A 376 5.86 -8.41 10.29
C ASP A 376 5.92 -6.90 10.09
N ILE A 377 5.83 -6.16 11.19
CA ILE A 377 5.83 -4.70 11.18
C ILE A 377 6.90 -4.16 12.12
N ALA A 378 7.51 -3.05 11.72
CA ALA A 378 8.31 -2.22 12.60
C ALA A 378 7.75 -0.79 12.60
N TYR A 379 7.56 -0.24 13.79
CA TYR A 379 6.80 0.98 13.97
C TYR A 379 7.33 1.82 15.14
N VAL A 380 7.06 3.12 15.07
CA VAL A 380 7.12 4.07 16.20
C VAL A 380 5.70 4.49 16.56
N THR A 381 5.48 5.19 17.68
CA THR A 381 4.16 5.76 17.97
C THR A 381 3.75 6.76 16.87
N PRO A 382 2.44 6.94 16.60
CA PRO A 382 1.98 7.90 15.59
C PRO A 382 2.49 9.32 15.83
N GLU A 383 2.59 9.76 17.08
CA GLU A 383 3.14 11.07 17.47
C GLU A 383 4.62 11.20 17.12
N SER A 384 5.40 10.12 17.27
CA SER A 384 6.82 10.09 16.94
C SER A 384 7.09 9.90 15.44
N ALA A 385 6.07 9.60 14.63
CA ALA A 385 6.24 9.36 13.20
C ALA A 385 6.77 10.60 12.46
N GLN A 386 6.49 11.80 12.98
CA GLN A 386 6.87 13.12 12.40
C GLN A 386 6.59 13.21 10.89
N ASP A 387 5.51 12.57 10.44
CA ASP A 387 5.06 12.73 9.06
C ASP A 387 4.63 14.19 8.89
N ASN A 388 5.23 14.92 7.94
CA ASN A 388 4.97 16.35 7.67
C ASN A 388 3.56 16.59 7.11
N TYR A 389 2.51 16.35 7.89
CA TYR A 389 1.13 16.77 7.57
C TYR A 389 0.92 18.27 7.85
N TYR A 390 1.81 18.88 8.65
CA TYR A 390 1.72 20.24 9.16
C TYR A 390 1.83 21.37 8.12
N ASP A 391 2.25 21.08 6.89
CA ASP A 391 2.50 22.11 5.87
C ASP A 391 1.30 22.37 4.94
N ARG A 392 0.11 21.90 5.33
CA ARG A 392 -1.15 22.09 4.58
C ARG A 392 -2.10 23.00 5.33
N TRP A 393 -2.60 24.05 4.66
CA TRP A 393 -3.59 24.99 5.22
C TRP A 393 -4.75 24.24 5.91
N GLY A 394 -4.96 24.50 7.20
CA GLY A 394 -6.04 23.92 8.00
C GLY A 394 -5.69 22.67 8.82
N GLN A 395 -4.42 22.22 8.82
CA GLN A 395 -3.93 21.05 9.57
C GLN A 395 -3.03 21.44 10.77
N TYR A 396 -3.16 22.66 11.28
CA TYR A 396 -2.22 23.27 12.23
C TYR A 396 -2.16 22.62 13.62
N ASP A 397 -3.19 21.85 14.01
CA ASP A 397 -3.33 21.28 15.36
C ASP A 397 -3.47 19.73 15.37
N LEU A 398 -3.03 19.02 14.32
CA LEU A 398 -3.05 17.55 14.29
C LEU A 398 -1.68 16.96 14.62
N ASP A 399 -1.59 16.18 15.69
CA ASP A 399 -0.38 15.43 16.05
C ASP A 399 -0.03 14.34 15.01
N TYR A 400 -1.06 13.72 14.44
CA TYR A 400 -0.95 12.73 13.36
C TYR A 400 -2.30 12.56 12.64
N LEU A 401 -2.28 12.02 11.41
CA LEU A 401 -3.47 11.79 10.60
C LEU A 401 -4.21 10.51 11.00
N SER A 402 -3.47 9.46 11.35
CA SER A 402 -4.03 8.16 11.73
C SER A 402 -3.18 7.44 12.77
N ILE A 403 -3.82 6.56 13.55
CA ILE A 403 -3.13 5.66 14.48
C ILE A 403 -2.15 4.68 13.80
N TYR A 404 -2.09 4.68 12.47
CA TYR A 404 -1.22 3.81 11.67
C TYR A 404 0.02 4.54 11.14
N ASP A 405 0.13 5.86 11.33
CA ASP A 405 1.20 6.69 10.75
C ASP A 405 2.59 6.30 11.25
N GLY A 406 2.65 5.65 12.40
CA GLY A 406 3.86 5.10 12.98
C GLY A 406 4.50 3.93 12.22
N LEU A 407 3.83 3.32 11.23
CA LEU A 407 4.41 2.23 10.44
C LEU A 407 5.61 2.71 9.62
N LYS A 408 6.80 2.14 9.90
CA LYS A 408 8.06 2.49 9.21
C LYS A 408 8.58 1.39 8.30
N TYR A 409 8.44 0.12 8.69
CA TYR A 409 8.92 -1.02 7.90
C TYR A 409 7.93 -2.17 7.91
N ILE A 410 7.99 -2.97 6.84
CA ILE A 410 7.22 -4.19 6.66
C ILE A 410 8.16 -5.31 6.22
N ARG A 411 7.86 -6.55 6.62
CA ARG A 411 8.53 -7.75 6.12
C ARG A 411 7.48 -8.78 5.74
N LEU A 412 7.44 -9.18 4.47
CA LEU A 412 6.55 -10.26 4.02
C LEU A 412 7.02 -11.57 4.66
N THR A 413 6.18 -12.19 5.48
CA THR A 413 6.58 -13.42 6.20
C THR A 413 6.48 -14.66 5.31
N LYS A 414 7.10 -15.78 5.69
CA LYS A 414 6.86 -17.10 5.06
C LYS A 414 5.38 -17.48 5.04
N LEU A 415 4.65 -17.19 6.12
CA LEU A 415 3.20 -17.42 6.18
C LEU A 415 2.48 -16.51 5.16
N GLY A 416 2.85 -15.24 5.11
CA GLY A 416 2.33 -14.28 4.14
C GLY A 416 2.60 -14.69 2.70
N ALA A 417 3.83 -15.09 2.37
CA ALA A 417 4.18 -15.58 1.05
C ALA A 417 3.30 -16.78 0.63
N TYR A 418 3.01 -17.70 1.55
CA TYR A 418 2.09 -18.81 1.30
C TYR A 418 0.62 -18.36 1.14
N VAL A 419 0.15 -17.48 2.03
CA VAL A 419 -1.22 -16.96 2.03
C VAL A 419 -1.50 -16.19 0.74
N LEU A 420 -0.55 -15.35 0.30
CA LEU A 420 -0.63 -14.55 -0.91
C LEU A 420 -0.39 -15.36 -2.19
N GLY A 421 0.11 -16.59 -2.09
CA GLY A 421 0.38 -17.46 -3.25
C GLY A 421 1.70 -17.16 -3.96
N VAL A 422 2.65 -16.50 -3.28
CA VAL A 422 4.04 -16.35 -3.75
C VAL A 422 4.77 -17.70 -3.71
N VAL A 423 4.42 -18.54 -2.71
CA VAL A 423 4.89 -19.94 -2.60
C VAL A 423 3.70 -20.89 -2.44
N ASP A 424 3.82 -22.09 -3.03
CA ASP A 424 2.72 -23.08 -3.03
C ASP A 424 2.61 -23.87 -1.72
N THR A 425 3.73 -24.02 -0.98
CA THR A 425 3.79 -24.85 0.23
C THR A 425 4.34 -24.07 1.39
N TYR A 426 3.61 -24.06 2.51
CA TYR A 426 4.12 -23.58 3.78
C TYR A 426 4.90 -24.69 4.50
N ILE A 427 6.19 -24.43 4.76
CA ILE A 427 7.05 -25.26 5.59
C ILE A 427 7.46 -24.40 6.78
N ASP A 428 6.99 -24.77 7.97
CA ASP A 428 7.43 -24.14 9.21
C ASP A 428 8.81 -24.73 9.58
N VAL A 429 9.87 -24.01 9.23
CA VAL A 429 11.27 -24.42 9.53
C VAL A 429 11.73 -23.85 10.86
N SER A 430 10.85 -23.22 11.64
CA SER A 430 11.21 -22.70 12.94
C SER A 430 11.60 -23.87 13.84
N GLU A 431 12.89 -23.95 14.23
CA GLU A 431 13.27 -24.76 15.38
C GLU A 431 12.35 -24.35 16.52
N SER A 432 11.59 -25.31 17.04
CA SER A 432 10.62 -25.07 18.11
C SER A 432 11.30 -24.35 19.27
N THR A 433 11.09 -23.03 19.39
CA THR A 433 11.39 -22.23 20.57
C THR A 433 10.42 -22.52 21.73
N LYS A 434 9.57 -23.55 21.58
CA LYS A 434 8.61 -23.98 22.60
C LYS A 434 9.36 -24.31 23.88
N THR A 435 9.01 -23.59 24.93
CA THR A 435 9.48 -23.86 26.26
C THR A 435 9.00 -25.25 26.64
N SER A 436 9.91 -26.12 27.04
CA SER A 436 9.52 -27.46 27.49
C SER A 436 8.55 -27.34 28.66
N ILE A 437 7.48 -28.14 28.61
CA ILE A 437 6.47 -28.19 29.67
C ILE A 437 6.46 -29.55 30.35
N ALA A 438 6.21 -29.55 31.65
CA ALA A 438 5.89 -30.74 32.43
C ALA A 438 4.40 -30.71 32.81
N LEU A 439 3.72 -31.82 32.55
CA LEU A 439 2.35 -32.02 33.03
C LEU A 439 2.41 -32.47 34.50
N LEU A 440 1.83 -31.66 35.37
CA LEU A 440 1.74 -31.92 36.80
C LEU A 440 0.36 -32.50 37.15
N PRO A 441 0.25 -33.24 38.28
CA PRO A 441 -1.03 -33.68 38.81
C PRO A 441 -2.02 -32.52 39.03
N LYS A 442 -3.32 -32.85 39.06
CA LYS A 442 -4.43 -31.88 39.19
C LYS A 442 -4.49 -30.87 38.03
N ASN A 443 -4.22 -31.32 36.80
CA ASN A 443 -4.32 -30.52 35.57
C ASN A 443 -3.45 -29.25 35.61
N ARG A 444 -2.22 -29.36 36.12
CA ARG A 444 -1.28 -28.25 36.12
C ARG A 444 -0.24 -28.42 35.01
N VAL A 445 0.20 -27.30 34.45
CA VAL A 445 1.29 -27.24 33.49
C VAL A 445 2.39 -26.41 34.11
N GLN A 446 3.60 -26.96 34.16
CA GLN A 446 4.79 -26.23 34.56
C GLN A 446 5.68 -26.00 33.35
N PHE A 447 6.05 -24.74 33.13
CA PHE A 447 7.06 -24.38 32.15
C PHE A 447 8.44 -24.53 32.78
N MET A 448 9.36 -25.17 32.06
CA MET A 448 10.74 -25.36 32.53
C MET A 448 11.56 -24.06 32.50
N GLN A 449 11.04 -23.02 31.87
CA GLN A 449 11.56 -21.65 31.78
C GLN A 449 10.36 -20.68 31.83
N PRO A 450 10.51 -19.37 32.09
CA PRO A 450 9.40 -18.44 31.96
C PRO A 450 8.79 -18.52 30.54
N PRO A 451 7.47 -18.73 30.40
CA PRO A 451 6.82 -18.79 29.10
C PRO A 451 7.01 -17.47 28.34
N THR A 452 7.20 -17.57 27.03
CA THR A 452 7.21 -16.41 26.14
C THR A 452 5.86 -15.68 26.19
N THR A 453 5.81 -14.43 25.72
CA THR A 453 4.54 -13.67 25.63
C THR A 453 3.49 -14.44 24.83
N SER A 454 3.88 -15.09 23.73
CA SER A 454 3.00 -15.92 22.90
C SER A 454 2.43 -17.12 23.68
N GLU A 455 3.28 -17.82 24.44
CA GLU A 455 2.87 -18.96 25.26
C GLU A 455 1.94 -18.54 26.41
N ARG A 456 2.21 -17.40 27.06
CA ARG A 456 1.32 -16.83 28.09
C ARG A 456 -0.05 -16.48 27.51
N VAL A 457 -0.09 -15.80 26.37
CA VAL A 457 -1.36 -15.46 25.69
C VAL A 457 -2.14 -16.74 25.35
N PHE A 458 -1.46 -17.77 24.84
CA PHE A 458 -2.09 -19.07 24.58
C PHE A 458 -2.66 -19.70 25.87
N LEU A 459 -1.86 -19.80 26.93
CA LEU A 459 -2.26 -20.43 28.20
C LEU A 459 -3.40 -19.70 28.88
N THR A 460 -3.45 -18.37 28.82
CA THR A 460 -4.51 -17.56 29.43
C THR A 460 -5.91 -17.91 28.88
N ASN A 461 -5.97 -18.63 27.75
CA ASN A 461 -7.23 -19.15 27.20
C ASN A 461 -7.67 -20.50 27.78
N TYR A 462 -6.75 -21.29 28.34
CA TYR A 462 -6.99 -22.67 28.78
C TYR A 462 -6.61 -22.92 30.23
N ALA A 463 -5.93 -21.98 30.87
CA ALA A 463 -5.37 -22.10 32.20
C ALA A 463 -5.31 -20.76 32.92
N ASP A 464 -5.39 -20.82 34.24
CA ASP A 464 -5.18 -19.68 35.13
C ASP A 464 -3.73 -19.70 35.64
N GLU A 465 -3.05 -18.55 35.63
CA GLU A 465 -1.69 -18.42 36.16
C GLU A 465 -1.70 -18.59 37.68
N VAL A 466 -0.91 -19.55 38.18
CA VAL A 466 -0.72 -19.77 39.62
C VAL A 466 0.56 -19.08 40.08
N THR A 467 1.63 -19.21 39.29
CA THR A 467 2.91 -18.50 39.42
C THR A 467 3.47 -18.24 38.02
N ASP A 468 4.55 -17.45 37.90
CA ASP A 468 5.19 -17.11 36.60
C ASP A 468 5.49 -18.31 35.68
N GLN A 469 5.60 -19.53 36.22
CA GLN A 469 5.93 -20.75 35.49
C GLN A 469 4.90 -21.87 35.67
N VAL A 470 3.88 -21.71 36.51
CA VAL A 470 2.91 -22.77 36.80
C VAL A 470 1.50 -22.28 36.50
N TRP A 471 0.81 -23.03 35.66
CA TRP A 471 -0.52 -22.72 35.16
C TRP A 471 -1.49 -23.85 35.49
N GLN A 472 -2.71 -23.51 35.85
CA GLN A 472 -3.77 -24.46 36.22
C GLN A 472 -4.77 -24.54 35.08
N LEU A 473 -4.82 -25.66 34.36
CA LEU A 473 -5.77 -25.84 33.26
C LEU A 473 -7.21 -25.77 33.80
N SER A 474 -8.01 -24.95 33.13
CA SER A 474 -9.42 -24.72 33.42
C SER A 474 -10.22 -25.94 32.94
N GLY A 475 -10.96 -26.59 33.84
CA GLY A 475 -11.72 -27.82 33.53
C GLY A 475 -12.91 -27.64 32.56
N ARG A 476 -13.06 -26.48 31.91
CA ARG A 476 -14.20 -26.17 31.02
C ARG A 476 -13.96 -26.55 29.56
N ASP A 477 -12.74 -26.89 29.16
CA ASP A 477 -12.35 -27.03 27.75
C ASP A 477 -11.76 -28.41 27.38
N LEU A 478 -11.95 -29.44 28.22
CA LEU A 478 -11.45 -30.81 28.00
C LEU A 478 -12.47 -31.78 27.35
N THR A 479 -13.51 -31.26 26.69
CA THR A 479 -14.51 -32.07 25.97
C THR A 479 -14.75 -31.60 24.55
#